data_AF-A0A955TBA0-F1
#
_entry.id   AF-A0A955TBA0-F1
#
_cell.length_a   1.000
_cell.length_b   1.000
_cell.length_c   1.000
_cell.angle_alpha   90.00
_cell.angle_beta   90.00
_cell.angle_gamma   90.00
#
_symmetry.space_group_name_H-M   'P 1'
#
loop_
_entity.id
_entity.type
_entity.pdbx_description
1 polymer ?
#
loop_
_entity_poly.entity_id
_entity_poly.type
_entity_poly.pdbx_seq_one_letter_code
_entity_poly.pdbx_strand_id
1 'polypeptide(L)'
;HPITDSSAEEYIEIYNTGSTPVDLSGWALEGVGYIFPASTTISAHGYRVIAKNPTALSAVYPGLSSLLGPYPGLLQNSGERVRLLDASEQIIDLVEPRDALPWPTAADGRGPSLELRNPELDNAAPEAWAASDLTGDASAAWQIIDVTFTAVAGDFFFYLADQDGNGWIGDGLSIHILFDDFFLSNLSAPGTNLISDGGFESGVASAWNVIGPLRAGFVSPEEACSGKYCYHYWALESGNPSSRKAIYQPTVPLSLSSGEAYRFTARYKVIHGKARLSLGAGTTVGAGPLTVSPRVVWGTPGGPNSVLGPPETPTLQSFDQIGPQLIPGASQEFAAAFNEVSMMGGVELCYSVQQIGLTGPVPTPDEAVWHSVAMIPDASPNQRTFRTAIPGQTENSIVRYHLIWTDTNGGSHR
;
A
#
# COMPACT_ATOMS: atom_id res chain seq x y z
N HIS A 1 3.46 9.20 -1.42
CA HIS A 1 3.57 10.05 -2.63
C HIS A 1 3.17 9.30 -3.89
N PRO A 2 2.28 9.88 -4.72
CA PRO A 2 1.97 9.30 -6.03
C PRO A 2 3.22 9.17 -6.88
N ILE A 3 3.25 8.17 -7.74
CA ILE A 3 4.43 7.86 -8.52
C ILE A 3 4.80 8.94 -9.55
N THR A 4 3.83 9.75 -9.94
CA THR A 4 4.01 10.91 -10.82
C THR A 4 4.48 12.16 -10.06
N ASP A 5 4.66 12.08 -8.73
CA ASP A 5 4.85 13.20 -7.81
C ASP A 5 3.74 14.27 -7.88
N SER A 6 2.60 13.94 -8.50
CA SER A 6 1.48 14.87 -8.65
C SER A 6 0.51 14.74 -7.48
N SER A 7 0.39 15.79 -6.67
CA SER A 7 -0.63 15.86 -5.60
C SER A 7 -2.07 15.71 -6.11
N ALA A 8 -2.32 15.90 -7.41
CA ALA A 8 -3.63 15.66 -8.00
C ALA A 8 -4.11 14.20 -7.86
N GLU A 9 -3.17 13.26 -7.72
CA GLU A 9 -3.45 11.83 -7.58
C GLU A 9 -3.56 11.38 -6.11
N GLU A 10 -3.45 12.30 -5.15
CA GLU A 10 -3.58 11.99 -3.73
C GLU A 10 -5.04 11.78 -3.33
N TYR A 11 -5.26 10.85 -2.42
CA TYR A 11 -6.58 10.51 -1.92
C TYR A 11 -6.54 10.09 -0.46
N ILE A 12 -7.69 10.20 0.20
CA ILE A 12 -7.99 9.61 1.50
C ILE A 12 -9.09 8.58 1.27
N GLU A 13 -8.97 7.41 1.87
CA GLU A 13 -10.02 6.41 1.86
C GLU A 13 -10.59 6.20 3.27
N ILE A 14 -11.90 5.99 3.33
CA ILE A 14 -12.59 5.54 4.52
C ILE A 14 -13.29 4.21 4.24
N TYR A 15 -13.24 3.32 5.22
CA TYR A 15 -13.89 2.00 5.19
C TYR A 15 -14.88 1.87 6.35
N ASN A 16 -16.09 1.42 6.06
CA ASN A 16 -17.07 1.12 7.10
C ASN A 16 -16.88 -0.31 7.62
N THR A 17 -16.29 -0.45 8.80
CA THR A 17 -16.10 -1.75 9.47
C THR A 17 -17.40 -2.37 9.99
N GLY A 18 -18.46 -1.57 10.11
CA GLY A 18 -19.75 -1.99 10.63
C GLY A 18 -20.58 -2.83 9.66
N SER A 19 -21.56 -3.54 10.23
CA SER A 19 -22.51 -4.40 9.52
C SER A 19 -23.74 -3.65 8.98
N THR A 20 -23.82 -2.34 9.20
CA THR A 20 -24.91 -1.47 8.73
C THR A 20 -24.39 -0.28 7.92
N PRO A 21 -25.17 0.25 6.96
CA PRO A 21 -24.82 1.49 6.29
C PRO A 21 -24.75 2.68 7.24
N VAL A 22 -23.82 3.60 6.99
CA VAL A 22 -23.66 4.85 7.73
C VAL A 22 -23.96 6.04 6.81
N ASP A 23 -24.71 7.01 7.32
CA ASP A 23 -24.92 8.31 6.65
C ASP A 23 -23.80 9.26 7.06
N LEU A 24 -23.01 9.69 6.07
CA LEU A 24 -21.89 10.61 6.23
C LEU A 24 -22.31 12.07 5.97
N SER A 25 -23.58 12.35 5.73
CA SER A 25 -24.05 13.72 5.45
C SER A 25 -23.61 14.70 6.54
N GLY A 26 -22.83 15.71 6.17
CA GLY A 26 -22.32 16.71 7.11
C GLY A 26 -21.14 16.28 7.98
N TRP A 27 -20.63 15.06 7.82
CA TRP A 27 -19.35 14.65 8.40
C TRP A 27 -18.21 15.45 7.76
N ALA A 28 -17.02 15.42 8.36
CA ALA A 28 -15.86 16.13 7.85
C ALA A 28 -14.56 15.31 7.92
N LEU A 29 -13.68 15.54 6.94
CA LEU A 29 -12.25 15.21 7.03
C LEU A 29 -11.49 16.49 7.36
N GLU A 30 -11.13 16.62 8.63
CA GLU A 30 -10.25 17.68 9.10
C GLU A 30 -8.79 17.33 8.75
N GLY A 31 -7.97 18.35 8.48
CA GLY A 31 -6.64 18.21 7.85
C GLY A 31 -6.68 18.59 6.37
N VAL A 32 -7.67 18.08 5.63
CA VAL A 32 -7.91 18.46 4.22
C VAL A 32 -9.12 19.38 4.01
N GLY A 33 -9.89 19.67 5.05
CA GLY A 33 -11.02 20.60 5.02
C GLY A 33 -12.18 20.15 4.13
N TYR A 34 -12.42 18.83 4.05
CA TYR A 34 -13.50 18.28 3.23
C TYR A 34 -14.75 18.04 4.07
N ILE A 35 -15.91 18.44 3.57
CA ILE A 35 -17.22 18.18 4.19
C ILE A 35 -18.00 17.26 3.26
N PHE A 36 -18.53 16.17 3.80
CA PHE A 36 -19.30 15.21 3.04
C PHE A 36 -20.66 15.82 2.62
N PRO A 37 -21.00 15.78 1.31
CA PRO A 37 -22.27 16.30 0.81
C PRO A 37 -23.49 15.61 1.44
N ALA A 38 -24.63 16.29 1.41
CA ALA A 38 -25.90 15.69 1.81
C ALA A 38 -26.19 14.42 0.98
N SER A 39 -26.84 13.45 1.63
CA SER A 39 -27.15 12.13 1.06
C SER A 39 -25.94 11.27 0.70
N THR A 40 -24.77 11.55 1.30
CA THR A 40 -23.60 10.68 1.17
C THR A 40 -23.71 9.54 2.17
N THR A 41 -23.92 8.31 1.69
CA THR A 41 -23.91 7.12 2.54
C THR A 41 -22.67 6.28 2.27
N ILE A 42 -22.29 5.41 3.19
CA ILE A 42 -21.33 4.33 2.99
C ILE A 42 -21.98 3.02 3.43
N SER A 43 -22.01 2.02 2.54
CA SER A 43 -22.61 0.72 2.86
C SER A 43 -21.85 0.00 3.98
N ALA A 44 -22.48 -0.99 4.60
CA ALA A 44 -21.78 -1.95 5.44
C ALA A 44 -20.60 -2.57 4.67
N HIS A 45 -19.41 -2.61 5.26
CA HIS A 45 -18.18 -3.07 4.59
C HIS A 45 -17.88 -2.34 3.26
N GLY A 46 -18.42 -1.13 3.10
CA GLY A 46 -18.22 -0.29 1.93
C GLY A 46 -17.04 0.68 2.09
N TYR A 47 -16.60 1.23 0.96
CA TYR A 47 -15.51 2.20 0.87
C TYR A 47 -16.01 3.54 0.35
N ARG A 48 -15.35 4.64 0.74
CA ARG A 48 -15.42 5.95 0.08
C ARG A 48 -14.02 6.50 -0.10
N VAL A 49 -13.74 6.97 -1.31
CA VAL A 49 -12.44 7.55 -1.67
C VAL A 49 -12.63 9.02 -1.94
N ILE A 50 -11.90 9.88 -1.23
CA ILE A 50 -11.98 11.33 -1.34
C ILE A 50 -10.66 11.80 -1.99
N ALA A 51 -10.73 12.27 -3.23
CA ALA A 51 -9.56 12.64 -4.02
C ALA A 51 -9.24 14.13 -3.97
N LYS A 52 -7.96 14.49 -4.16
CA LYS A 52 -7.55 15.88 -4.41
C LYS A 52 -8.14 16.38 -5.73
N ASN A 53 -8.04 15.55 -6.77
CA ASN A 53 -8.63 15.77 -8.08
C ASN A 53 -9.31 14.48 -8.56
N PRO A 54 -10.65 14.39 -8.47
CA PRO A 54 -11.39 13.19 -8.88
C PRO A 54 -11.16 12.81 -10.35
N THR A 55 -10.99 13.78 -11.25
CA THR A 55 -10.73 13.51 -12.67
C THR A 55 -9.37 12.85 -12.85
N ALA A 56 -8.32 13.40 -12.23
CA ALA A 56 -6.99 12.80 -12.28
C ALA A 56 -6.99 11.40 -11.65
N LEU A 57 -7.60 11.26 -10.46
CA LEU A 57 -7.66 9.96 -9.78
C LEU A 57 -8.45 8.92 -10.57
N SER A 58 -9.55 9.29 -11.25
CA SER A 58 -10.33 8.34 -12.07
C SER A 58 -9.64 7.94 -13.38
N ALA A 59 -8.82 8.82 -13.97
CA ALA A 59 -7.95 8.49 -15.09
C ALA A 59 -6.86 7.50 -14.66
N VAL A 60 -6.42 7.66 -13.42
CA VAL A 60 -5.58 6.71 -12.72
C VAL A 60 -6.47 5.46 -12.50
N TYR A 61 -7.37 5.34 -11.54
CA TYR A 61 -8.13 4.12 -11.21
C TYR A 61 -9.46 4.01 -11.99
N PRO A 62 -9.52 3.33 -13.16
CA PRO A 62 -10.72 3.32 -13.96
C PRO A 62 -11.75 2.40 -13.31
N GLY A 63 -12.98 2.88 -13.12
CA GLY A 63 -14.05 2.12 -12.46
C GLY A 63 -14.15 2.33 -10.95
N LEU A 64 -13.39 3.28 -10.38
CA LEU A 64 -13.54 3.69 -8.99
C LEU A 64 -14.91 4.37 -8.78
N SER A 65 -15.89 3.59 -8.30
CA SER A 65 -17.29 4.01 -8.17
C SER A 65 -17.60 4.73 -6.85
N SER A 66 -16.72 4.60 -5.86
CA SER A 66 -16.85 5.19 -4.52
C SER A 66 -16.17 6.57 -4.39
N LEU A 67 -15.90 7.22 -5.52
CA LEU A 67 -15.08 8.42 -5.63
C LEU A 67 -15.87 9.71 -5.30
N LEU A 68 -15.28 10.53 -4.45
CA LEU A 68 -15.72 11.85 -3.99
C LEU A 68 -14.57 12.86 -4.09
N GLY A 69 -14.84 14.11 -3.71
CA GLY A 69 -13.92 15.24 -3.80
C GLY A 69 -14.41 16.31 -4.80
N PRO A 70 -13.55 17.28 -5.17
CA PRO A 70 -12.19 17.46 -4.69
C PRO A 70 -12.15 17.91 -3.21
N TYR A 71 -11.17 17.44 -2.44
CA TYR A 71 -10.86 18.08 -1.15
C TYR A 71 -10.01 19.35 -1.32
N PRO A 72 -10.28 20.43 -0.55
CA PRO A 72 -9.65 21.72 -0.79
C PRO A 72 -8.21 21.82 -0.26
N GLY A 73 -7.90 21.20 0.89
CA GLY A 73 -6.60 21.20 1.54
C GLY A 73 -5.54 20.36 0.82
N LEU A 74 -4.40 20.14 1.45
CA LEU A 74 -3.30 19.33 0.92
C LEU A 74 -2.95 18.25 1.94
N LEU A 75 -2.52 17.08 1.47
CA LEU A 75 -1.77 16.16 2.31
C LEU A 75 -0.32 16.60 2.29
N GLN A 76 0.23 16.95 3.45
CA GLN A 76 1.63 17.34 3.56
C GLN A 76 2.55 16.13 3.33
N ASN A 77 3.60 16.35 2.56
CA ASN A 77 4.61 15.32 2.25
C ASN A 77 5.22 14.68 3.51
N SER A 78 5.47 15.48 4.54
CA SER A 78 6.01 15.00 5.83
C SER A 78 4.98 14.30 6.73
N GLY A 79 3.76 14.09 6.23
CA GLY A 79 2.61 13.59 6.97
C GLY A 79 1.63 14.69 7.36
N GLU A 80 0.33 14.37 7.29
CA GLU A 80 -0.79 15.25 7.63
C GLU A 80 -1.66 14.58 8.69
N ARG A 81 -2.05 15.29 9.74
CA ARG A 81 -3.01 14.74 10.70
C ARG A 81 -4.40 14.82 10.10
N VAL A 82 -5.00 13.66 9.82
CA VAL A 82 -6.35 13.55 9.28
C VAL A 82 -7.30 13.04 10.36
N ARG A 83 -8.38 13.77 10.61
CA ARG A 83 -9.45 13.35 11.53
C ARG A 83 -10.77 13.21 10.78
N LEU A 84 -11.45 12.09 11.00
CA LEU A 84 -12.83 11.89 10.57
C LEU A 84 -13.75 12.34 11.70
N LEU A 85 -14.55 13.37 11.43
CA LEU A 85 -15.51 13.93 12.36
C LEU A 85 -16.93 13.59 11.90
N ASP A 86 -17.81 13.22 12.82
CA ASP A 86 -19.24 13.12 12.51
C ASP A 86 -19.91 14.50 12.37
N ALA A 87 -21.20 14.50 12.05
CA ALA A 87 -21.98 15.75 11.90
C ALA A 87 -22.13 16.56 13.20
N SER A 88 -21.77 16.00 14.36
CA SER A 88 -21.76 16.66 15.67
C SER A 88 -20.34 17.06 16.10
N GLU A 89 -19.37 17.02 15.17
CA GLU A 89 -17.94 17.30 15.39
C GLU A 89 -17.25 16.32 16.36
N GLN A 90 -17.82 15.14 16.60
CA GLN A 90 -17.15 14.09 17.37
C GLN A 90 -16.10 13.38 16.52
N ILE A 91 -14.91 13.15 17.08
CA ILE A 91 -13.86 12.38 16.43
C ILE A 91 -14.28 10.91 16.36
N ILE A 92 -14.48 10.41 15.15
CA ILE A 92 -14.76 9.01 14.87
C ILE A 92 -13.47 8.24 14.63
N ASP A 93 -12.52 8.84 13.91
CA ASP A 93 -11.21 8.23 13.65
C ASP A 93 -10.12 9.30 13.42
N LEU A 94 -8.86 8.93 13.62
CA LEU A 94 -7.69 9.81 13.49
C LEU A 94 -6.47 9.02 13.04
N VAL A 95 -5.82 9.49 11.97
CA VAL A 95 -4.48 9.05 11.56
C VAL A 95 -3.52 10.24 11.50
N GLU A 96 -2.26 10.02 11.85
CA GLU A 96 -1.19 11.01 11.70
C GLU A 96 0.08 10.34 11.15
N PRO A 97 0.12 10.04 9.84
CA PRO A 97 1.27 9.43 9.20
C PRO A 97 2.53 10.31 9.30
N ARG A 98 3.69 9.69 9.12
CA ARG A 98 5.00 10.35 9.02
C ARG A 98 5.80 9.77 7.85
N ASP A 99 6.74 10.56 7.36
CA ASP A 99 7.70 10.22 6.30
C ASP A 99 8.96 9.49 6.82
N ALA A 100 8.96 9.07 8.09
CA ALA A 100 10.10 8.45 8.73
C ALA A 100 9.70 7.25 9.60
N LEU A 101 10.67 6.37 9.83
CA LEU A 101 10.51 5.24 10.75
C LEU A 101 9.97 5.73 12.11
N PRO A 102 9.03 4.99 12.72
CA PRO A 102 8.62 3.63 12.36
C PRO A 102 7.55 3.51 11.26
N TRP A 103 7.09 4.61 10.66
CA TRP A 103 6.12 4.53 9.54
C TRP A 103 6.76 3.94 8.27
N PRO A 104 5.97 3.26 7.41
CA PRO A 104 6.46 2.68 6.17
C PRO A 104 7.00 3.74 5.19
N THR A 105 8.32 3.90 5.12
CA THR A 105 8.98 4.85 4.20
C THR A 105 8.81 4.47 2.73
N ALA A 106 8.41 3.24 2.42
CA ALA A 106 8.12 2.81 1.05
C ALA A 106 6.86 3.50 0.46
N ALA A 107 5.96 4.02 1.28
CA ALA A 107 4.82 4.82 0.84
C ALA A 107 5.16 6.32 0.66
N ASP A 108 6.37 6.73 1.09
CA ASP A 108 6.88 8.10 1.03
C ASP A 108 7.54 8.44 -0.33
N GLY A 109 7.19 7.73 -1.39
CA GLY A 109 7.80 7.94 -2.70
C GLY A 109 7.53 6.79 -3.65
N ARG A 110 7.70 7.04 -4.96
CA ARG A 110 7.75 5.99 -5.99
C ARG A 110 6.46 5.18 -6.18
N GLY A 111 5.32 5.63 -5.65
CA GLY A 111 3.99 5.11 -6.00
C GLY A 111 3.15 4.45 -4.92
N PRO A 112 3.69 3.56 -4.06
CA PRO A 112 2.88 2.85 -3.07
C PRO A 112 2.00 3.78 -2.24
N SER A 113 0.73 3.43 -2.06
CA SER A 113 -0.11 4.10 -1.07
C SER A 113 0.19 3.57 0.32
N LEU A 114 -0.09 4.36 1.35
CA LEU A 114 -0.05 3.90 2.73
C LEU A 114 -1.38 3.22 3.05
N GLU A 115 -1.34 1.92 3.36
CA GLU A 115 -2.52 1.07 3.57
C GLU A 115 -2.52 0.46 4.97
N LEU A 116 -3.69 0.48 5.62
CA LEU A 116 -3.89 -0.18 6.90
C LEU A 116 -3.94 -1.70 6.69
N ARG A 117 -3.11 -2.44 7.42
CA ARG A 117 -2.95 -3.89 7.26
C ARG A 117 -4.19 -4.66 7.68
N ASN A 118 -4.99 -4.14 8.60
CA ASN A 118 -6.28 -4.69 8.92
C ASN A 118 -7.15 -3.58 9.57
N PRO A 119 -8.43 -3.41 9.17
CA PRO A 119 -9.31 -2.39 9.72
C PRO A 119 -9.55 -2.43 11.24
N GLU A 120 -9.20 -3.53 11.90
CA GLU A 120 -9.37 -3.71 13.35
C GLU A 120 -8.17 -3.18 14.15
N LEU A 121 -7.02 -3.00 13.49
CA LEU A 121 -5.79 -2.53 14.12
C LEU A 121 -5.88 -1.07 14.53
N ASP A 122 -5.06 -0.71 15.51
CA ASP A 122 -4.90 0.68 15.93
C ASP A 122 -4.31 1.53 14.80
N ASN A 123 -5.15 2.37 14.20
CA ASN A 123 -4.80 3.36 13.20
C ASN A 123 -3.59 4.25 13.67
N ALA A 124 -3.46 4.54 14.97
CA ALA A 124 -2.37 5.37 15.47
C ALA A 124 -1.01 4.63 15.52
N ALA A 125 -1.02 3.29 15.41
CA ALA A 125 0.18 2.46 15.48
C ALA A 125 0.85 2.34 14.10
N PRO A 126 2.08 2.81 13.92
CA PRO A 126 2.77 2.77 12.61
C PRO A 126 2.93 1.34 12.05
N GLU A 127 3.07 0.34 12.92
CA GLU A 127 3.11 -1.09 12.57
C GLU A 127 1.81 -1.64 11.99
N ALA A 128 0.68 -0.98 12.24
CA ALA A 128 -0.60 -1.32 11.65
C ALA A 128 -0.68 -0.93 10.17
N TRP A 129 0.26 -0.11 9.67
CA TRP A 129 0.30 0.37 8.30
C TRP A 129 1.43 -0.29 7.51
N ALA A 130 1.22 -0.45 6.20
CA ALA A 130 2.24 -0.87 5.27
C ALA A 130 2.09 -0.10 3.95
N ALA A 131 3.18 -0.05 3.18
CA ALA A 131 3.08 0.40 1.79
C ALA A 131 2.31 -0.65 0.98
N SER A 132 1.43 -0.22 0.09
CA SER A 132 0.68 -1.12 -0.80
C SER A 132 1.63 -2.07 -1.52
N ASP A 133 1.27 -3.35 -1.57
CA ASP A 133 2.08 -4.39 -2.16
C ASP A 133 1.50 -4.87 -3.49
N LEU A 134 2.32 -4.86 -4.54
CA LEU A 134 1.95 -5.35 -5.86
C LEU A 134 2.56 -6.72 -6.16
N THR A 135 3.13 -7.39 -5.15
CA THR A 135 3.62 -8.77 -5.30
C THR A 135 2.48 -9.68 -5.76
N GLY A 136 2.55 -10.13 -7.01
CA GLY A 136 1.54 -10.99 -7.64
C GLY A 136 0.72 -10.30 -8.73
N ASP A 137 0.81 -8.97 -8.89
CA ASP A 137 0.23 -8.32 -10.06
C ASP A 137 1.11 -8.60 -11.30
N ALA A 138 0.55 -9.33 -12.26
CA ALA A 138 1.22 -9.60 -13.54
C ALA A 138 1.55 -8.31 -14.31
N SER A 139 0.88 -7.20 -14.00
CA SER A 139 1.17 -5.87 -14.52
C SER A 139 2.50 -5.29 -13.99
N ALA A 140 2.94 -5.75 -12.82
CA ALA A 140 4.19 -5.34 -12.16
C ALA A 140 5.38 -6.29 -12.46
N ALA A 141 5.16 -7.36 -13.23
CA ALA A 141 6.21 -8.28 -13.63
C ALA A 141 6.99 -7.78 -14.87
N TRP A 142 8.23 -8.25 -15.02
CA TRP A 142 9.00 -8.06 -16.25
C TRP A 142 8.33 -8.79 -17.42
N GLN A 143 8.13 -8.06 -18.51
CA GLN A 143 7.52 -8.52 -19.76
C GLN A 143 8.55 -8.51 -20.89
N ILE A 144 8.27 -9.22 -21.98
CA ILE A 144 9.17 -9.34 -23.13
C ILE A 144 8.60 -8.56 -24.32
N ILE A 145 9.43 -7.73 -24.93
CA ILE A 145 9.28 -7.21 -26.28
C ILE A 145 9.94 -8.21 -27.21
N ASP A 146 9.24 -8.60 -28.28
CA ASP A 146 9.77 -9.42 -29.36
C ASP A 146 9.14 -8.99 -30.68
N VAL A 147 9.90 -8.25 -31.48
CA VAL A 147 9.40 -7.65 -32.72
C VAL A 147 10.42 -7.80 -33.84
N THR A 148 9.92 -7.88 -35.07
CA THR A 148 10.73 -7.85 -36.27
C THR A 148 10.46 -6.59 -37.09
N PHE A 149 11.48 -6.07 -37.75
CA PHE A 149 11.36 -4.90 -38.62
C PHE A 149 12.36 -4.92 -39.76
N THR A 150 12.05 -4.18 -40.82
CA THR A 150 12.99 -3.93 -41.92
C THR A 150 13.74 -2.62 -41.65
N ALA A 151 15.07 -2.67 -41.59
CA ALA A 151 15.86 -1.50 -41.32
C ALA A 151 16.01 -0.59 -42.55
N VAL A 152 16.18 0.70 -42.29
CA VAL A 152 16.74 1.69 -43.23
C VAL A 152 18.14 2.04 -42.72
N ALA A 153 19.07 2.40 -43.60
CA ALA A 153 20.41 2.77 -43.16
C ALA A 153 20.38 3.96 -42.17
N GLY A 154 21.08 3.82 -41.03
CA GLY A 154 21.24 4.87 -40.02
C GLY A 154 21.29 4.35 -38.59
N ASP A 155 21.25 5.27 -37.63
CA ASP A 155 21.34 4.99 -36.19
C ASP A 155 20.14 4.16 -35.71
N PHE A 156 20.37 3.15 -34.89
CA PHE A 156 19.27 2.44 -34.21
C PHE A 156 18.69 3.34 -33.13
N PHE A 157 17.37 3.51 -33.11
CA PHE A 157 16.69 4.30 -32.10
C PHE A 157 15.54 3.55 -31.45
N PHE A 158 15.19 4.02 -30.26
CA PHE A 158 14.09 3.56 -29.44
C PHE A 158 13.47 4.77 -28.74
N TYR A 159 12.14 4.90 -28.72
CA TYR A 159 11.47 5.97 -27.99
C TYR A 159 10.05 5.61 -27.59
N LEU A 160 9.60 6.25 -26.51
CA LEU A 160 8.20 6.22 -26.07
C LEU A 160 7.46 7.41 -26.66
N ALA A 161 6.27 7.18 -27.20
CA ALA A 161 5.33 8.21 -27.64
C ALA A 161 3.93 7.94 -27.10
N ASP A 162 3.10 8.98 -27.16
CA ASP A 162 1.69 8.90 -26.83
C ASP A 162 0.93 7.87 -27.70
N GLN A 163 -0.12 7.28 -27.12
CA GLN A 163 -0.99 6.29 -27.71
C GLN A 163 -1.80 6.81 -28.89
N ASP A 164 -1.89 8.11 -29.14
CA ASP A 164 -2.61 8.65 -30.30
C ASP A 164 -1.68 9.12 -31.42
N GLY A 165 -0.36 9.18 -31.18
CA GLY A 165 0.61 9.71 -32.14
C GLY A 165 0.53 11.23 -32.31
N ASN A 166 -0.16 11.92 -31.40
CA ASN A 166 -0.40 13.36 -31.45
C ASN A 166 0.80 14.20 -31.00
N GLY A 167 1.88 13.56 -30.54
CA GLY A 167 3.14 14.22 -30.18
C GLY A 167 3.17 14.84 -28.78
N TRP A 168 2.10 14.69 -27.99
CA TRP A 168 1.98 15.21 -26.63
C TRP A 168 1.57 14.08 -25.69
N ILE A 169 2.27 13.90 -24.57
CA ILE A 169 1.84 12.96 -23.51
C ILE A 169 0.75 13.58 -22.60
N GLY A 170 0.46 14.88 -22.73
CA GLY A 170 -0.69 15.54 -22.08
C GLY A 170 -0.54 15.82 -20.57
N ASP A 171 -1.10 16.96 -20.16
CA ASP A 171 -1.52 17.43 -18.80
C ASP A 171 -0.75 17.09 -17.50
N GLY A 172 0.50 16.63 -17.57
CA GLY A 172 1.33 16.38 -16.38
C GLY A 172 1.47 14.90 -16.02
N LEU A 173 1.01 14.01 -16.89
CA LEU A 173 1.31 12.59 -16.80
C LEU A 173 2.73 12.34 -17.32
N SER A 174 3.56 11.70 -16.49
CA SER A 174 4.86 11.19 -16.92
C SER A 174 4.74 9.69 -17.21
N ILE A 175 5.64 9.17 -18.05
CA ILE A 175 5.76 7.74 -18.33
C ILE A 175 7.07 7.27 -17.74
N HIS A 176 7.04 6.21 -16.94
CA HIS A 176 8.23 5.57 -16.41
C HIS A 176 8.17 4.07 -16.70
N ILE A 177 9.13 3.61 -17.50
CA ILE A 177 9.27 2.20 -17.86
C ILE A 177 10.74 1.80 -17.64
N LEU A 178 10.95 0.66 -16.99
CA LEU A 178 12.26 0.03 -16.88
C LEU A 178 12.49 -0.82 -18.11
N PHE A 179 13.72 -0.81 -18.59
CA PHE A 179 14.18 -1.59 -19.73
C PHE A 179 15.46 -2.34 -19.38
N ASP A 180 15.56 -3.57 -19.88
CA ASP A 180 16.73 -4.42 -19.69
C ASP A 180 16.87 -5.39 -20.88
N ASP A 181 18.02 -6.04 -21.00
CA ASP A 181 18.31 -7.08 -21.99
C ASP A 181 18.01 -6.69 -23.44
N PHE A 182 18.39 -5.49 -23.88
CA PHE A 182 18.24 -5.08 -25.27
C PHE A 182 19.09 -5.96 -26.19
N PHE A 183 18.42 -6.61 -27.13
CA PHE A 183 19.04 -7.52 -28.07
C PHE A 183 18.53 -7.27 -29.48
N LEU A 184 19.44 -6.99 -30.40
CA LEU A 184 19.14 -6.79 -31.81
C LEU A 184 19.98 -7.75 -32.64
N SER A 185 19.36 -8.49 -33.55
CA SER A 185 20.07 -9.38 -34.46
C SER A 185 19.48 -9.35 -35.86
N ASN A 186 20.32 -9.59 -36.87
CA ASN A 186 19.88 -9.77 -38.25
C ASN A 186 19.20 -11.15 -38.37
N LEU A 187 18.00 -11.21 -38.97
CA LEU A 187 17.28 -12.48 -39.13
C LEU A 187 18.03 -13.50 -40.00
N SER A 188 18.89 -13.03 -40.90
CA SER A 188 19.74 -13.87 -41.75
C SER A 188 21.01 -14.35 -41.05
N ALA A 189 21.36 -13.77 -39.90
CA ALA A 189 22.50 -14.16 -39.07
C ALA A 189 22.14 -14.06 -37.58
N PRO A 190 21.21 -14.90 -37.10
CA PRO A 190 20.74 -14.83 -35.72
C PRO A 190 21.87 -15.22 -34.74
N GLY A 191 21.90 -14.58 -33.57
CA GLY A 191 22.73 -15.01 -32.44
C GLY A 191 23.86 -14.05 -32.02
N THR A 192 24.15 -13.02 -32.81
CA THR A 192 25.00 -11.91 -32.34
C THR A 192 24.13 -10.74 -31.95
N ASN A 193 24.30 -10.22 -30.73
CA ASN A 193 23.71 -8.96 -30.35
C ASN A 193 24.49 -7.83 -31.03
N LEU A 194 23.82 -7.07 -31.88
CA LEU A 194 24.39 -5.92 -32.55
C LEU A 194 24.42 -4.69 -31.63
N ILE A 195 23.54 -4.66 -30.61
CA ILE A 195 23.52 -3.59 -29.60
C ILE A 195 24.71 -3.74 -28.66
N SER A 196 25.43 -2.64 -28.45
CA SER A 196 26.46 -2.56 -27.41
C SER A 196 25.81 -2.25 -26.05
N ASP A 197 26.21 -2.92 -24.97
CA ASP A 197 25.70 -2.67 -23.61
C ASP A 197 24.16 -2.69 -23.50
N GLY A 198 23.53 -3.72 -24.07
CA GLY A 198 22.07 -3.86 -24.06
C GLY A 198 21.45 -4.11 -22.68
N GLY A 199 22.25 -4.58 -21.71
CA GLY A 199 21.88 -4.67 -20.29
C GLY A 199 22.26 -3.44 -19.48
N PHE A 200 22.81 -2.39 -20.10
CA PHE A 200 23.16 -1.13 -19.43
C PHE A 200 24.18 -1.24 -18.28
N GLU A 201 25.05 -2.25 -18.34
CA GLU A 201 26.03 -2.61 -17.31
C GLU A 201 27.21 -1.63 -17.24
N SER A 202 27.48 -0.94 -18.35
CA SER A 202 28.58 0.02 -18.48
C SER A 202 28.12 1.47 -18.25
N GLY A 203 26.84 1.67 -17.94
CA GLY A 203 26.20 2.96 -17.77
C GLY A 203 25.79 3.61 -19.10
N VAL A 204 24.65 4.30 -19.11
CA VAL A 204 23.99 4.83 -20.32
C VAL A 204 24.94 5.60 -21.24
N ALA A 205 25.70 6.56 -20.70
CA ALA A 205 26.53 7.47 -21.50
C ALA A 205 27.72 6.79 -22.21
N SER A 206 28.04 5.54 -21.88
CA SER A 206 29.18 4.81 -22.47
C SER A 206 28.86 4.20 -23.83
N ALA A 207 27.59 3.82 -24.05
CA ALA A 207 27.13 3.10 -25.23
C ALA A 207 25.88 3.71 -25.88
N TRP A 208 25.17 4.58 -25.17
CA TRP A 208 23.89 5.14 -25.59
C TRP A 208 23.93 6.67 -25.61
N ASN A 209 23.29 7.25 -26.61
CA ASN A 209 22.96 8.67 -26.63
C ASN A 209 21.50 8.84 -26.24
N VAL A 210 21.23 9.78 -25.34
CA VAL A 210 19.88 10.14 -24.89
C VAL A 210 19.65 11.61 -25.22
N ILE A 211 18.67 11.90 -26.08
CA ILE A 211 18.35 13.28 -26.46
C ILE A 211 16.87 13.56 -26.23
N GLY A 212 16.58 14.77 -25.77
CA GLY A 212 15.24 15.34 -25.69
C GLY A 212 14.70 15.55 -24.26
N PRO A 213 13.39 15.76 -24.10
CA PRO A 213 12.64 16.12 -22.86
C PRO A 213 12.57 14.98 -21.83
N LEU A 214 13.40 13.97 -22.03
CA LEU A 214 13.58 12.87 -21.12
C LEU A 214 14.27 13.50 -19.92
N ARG A 215 13.65 13.49 -18.74
CA ARG A 215 14.43 13.74 -17.53
C ARG A 215 15.42 12.59 -17.51
N ALA A 216 16.68 12.89 -17.86
CA ALA A 216 17.69 11.94 -18.32
C ALA A 216 17.49 10.55 -17.69
N GLY A 217 17.08 9.59 -18.53
CA GLY A 217 16.97 8.22 -18.05
C GLY A 217 18.29 7.79 -17.43
N PHE A 218 18.21 7.02 -16.35
CA PHE A 218 19.38 6.63 -15.56
C PHE A 218 19.42 5.12 -15.44
N VAL A 219 20.60 4.60 -15.11
CA VAL A 219 20.75 3.18 -14.76
C VAL A 219 20.64 3.00 -13.26
N SER A 220 19.90 1.97 -12.85
CA SER A 220 19.72 1.63 -11.44
C SER A 220 19.97 0.14 -11.23
N PRO A 221 20.61 -0.25 -10.11
CA PRO A 221 20.69 -1.65 -9.73
C PRO A 221 19.42 -2.17 -9.07
N GLU A 222 18.53 -1.27 -8.67
CA GLU A 222 17.22 -1.63 -8.16
C GLU A 222 16.38 -2.19 -9.32
N GLU A 223 15.72 -3.34 -9.11
CA GLU A 223 14.80 -3.97 -10.07
C GLU A 223 15.42 -4.60 -11.33
N ALA A 224 16.76 -4.64 -11.47
CA ALA A 224 17.43 -5.23 -12.64
C ALA A 224 16.91 -6.65 -12.95
N CYS A 225 16.56 -6.90 -14.22
CA CYS A 225 15.99 -8.18 -14.64
C CYS A 225 17.08 -9.23 -14.84
N SER A 226 18.23 -8.78 -15.33
CA SER A 226 19.46 -9.54 -15.47
C SER A 226 20.65 -8.62 -15.18
N GLY A 227 21.83 -9.18 -14.95
CA GLY A 227 23.01 -8.37 -14.66
C GLY A 227 22.90 -7.56 -13.36
N LYS A 228 23.52 -6.37 -13.35
CA LYS A 228 23.59 -5.46 -12.19
C LYS A 228 22.72 -4.23 -12.39
N TYR A 229 22.36 -3.84 -13.61
CA TYR A 229 21.65 -2.58 -13.86
C TYR A 229 20.48 -2.76 -14.83
N CYS A 230 19.47 -1.91 -14.71
CA CYS A 230 18.46 -1.69 -15.76
C CYS A 230 18.33 -0.20 -16.08
N TYR A 231 17.75 0.12 -17.23
CA TYR A 231 17.53 1.50 -17.66
C TYR A 231 16.14 2.01 -17.30
N HIS A 232 16.09 3.09 -16.52
CA HIS A 232 14.87 3.82 -16.20
C HIS A 232 14.59 4.85 -17.31
N TYR A 233 13.58 4.58 -18.15
CA TYR A 233 13.12 5.53 -19.16
C TYR A 233 12.00 6.39 -18.58
N TRP A 234 12.29 7.68 -18.33
CA TRP A 234 11.30 8.66 -17.84
C TRP A 234 10.97 9.70 -18.93
N ALA A 235 9.73 9.68 -19.44
CA ALA A 235 9.26 10.58 -20.49
C ALA A 235 8.24 11.59 -19.96
N LEU A 236 8.43 12.88 -20.28
CA LEU A 236 7.48 13.97 -19.98
C LEU A 236 6.71 14.46 -21.21
N GLU A 237 7.18 14.12 -22.41
CA GLU A 237 6.49 14.35 -23.68
C GLU A 237 6.88 13.24 -24.67
N SER A 238 6.20 13.19 -25.82
CA SER A 238 6.45 12.13 -26.80
C SER A 238 7.82 12.25 -27.43
N GLY A 239 8.48 11.11 -27.60
CA GLY A 239 9.66 10.98 -28.43
C GLY A 239 9.36 11.18 -29.91
N ASN A 240 10.41 11.50 -30.68
CA ASN A 240 10.35 11.77 -32.11
C ASN A 240 11.73 11.53 -32.74
N PRO A 241 11.88 10.54 -33.64
CA PRO A 241 13.18 10.19 -34.20
C PRO A 241 13.72 11.28 -35.15
N SER A 242 12.85 12.04 -35.82
CA SER A 242 13.25 13.12 -36.74
C SER A 242 13.91 14.29 -36.01
N SER A 243 13.47 14.59 -34.78
CA SER A 243 14.09 15.58 -33.90
C SER A 243 15.00 14.94 -32.83
N ARG A 244 15.33 13.65 -33.01
CA ARG A 244 16.19 12.84 -32.14
C ARG A 244 15.74 12.77 -30.67
N LYS A 245 14.47 12.98 -30.37
CA LYS A 245 13.91 12.79 -29.03
C LYS A 245 13.75 11.28 -28.73
N ALA A 246 14.86 10.60 -28.49
CA ALA A 246 14.96 9.14 -28.41
C ALA A 246 16.23 8.71 -27.65
N ILE A 247 16.31 7.42 -27.29
CA ILE A 247 17.58 6.76 -26.99
C ILE A 247 18.09 6.07 -28.26
N TYR A 248 19.37 6.24 -28.59
CA TYR A 248 19.95 5.68 -29.82
C TYR A 248 21.40 5.26 -29.67
N GLN A 249 21.81 4.27 -30.47
CA GLN A 249 23.23 3.94 -30.68
C GLN A 249 23.66 4.42 -32.06
N PRO A 250 24.85 5.05 -32.14
CA PRO A 250 25.36 5.53 -33.42
C PRO A 250 25.65 4.36 -34.37
N THR A 251 25.58 4.66 -35.67
CA THR A 251 25.80 3.70 -36.77
C THR A 251 27.17 2.99 -36.71
N VAL A 252 28.10 3.52 -35.91
CA VAL A 252 29.39 2.90 -35.62
C VAL A 252 29.47 2.65 -34.10
N PRO A 253 29.55 1.39 -33.64
CA PRO A 253 29.75 0.16 -34.42
C PRO A 253 28.47 -0.48 -34.99
N LEU A 254 27.27 0.03 -34.66
CA LEU A 254 25.99 -0.61 -35.03
C LEU A 254 25.52 -0.20 -36.43
N SER A 255 25.98 -0.90 -37.47
CA SER A 255 25.55 -0.63 -38.85
C SER A 255 24.39 -1.55 -39.26
N LEU A 256 23.20 -0.98 -39.44
CA LEU A 256 22.03 -1.68 -39.97
C LEU A 256 21.96 -1.50 -41.49
N SER A 257 21.86 -2.61 -42.22
CA SER A 257 21.73 -2.58 -43.68
C SER A 257 20.30 -2.24 -44.09
N SER A 258 20.17 -1.28 -45.00
CA SER A 258 18.87 -0.92 -45.57
C SER A 258 18.23 -2.11 -46.29
N GLY A 259 16.96 -2.39 -46.00
CA GLY A 259 16.19 -3.46 -46.63
C GLY A 259 16.35 -4.84 -46.00
N GLU A 260 17.27 -5.00 -45.04
CA GLU A 260 17.39 -6.26 -44.28
C GLU A 260 16.43 -6.29 -43.09
N ALA A 261 16.05 -7.50 -42.69
CA ALA A 261 15.12 -7.73 -41.60
C ALA A 261 15.86 -8.08 -40.30
N TYR A 262 15.45 -7.45 -39.22
CA TYR A 262 16.06 -7.57 -37.90
C TYR A 262 15.01 -8.00 -36.88
N ARG A 263 15.45 -8.71 -35.84
CA ARG A 263 14.65 -9.03 -34.64
C ARG A 263 15.21 -8.25 -33.46
N PHE A 264 14.34 -7.51 -32.80
CA PHE A 264 14.61 -6.83 -31.54
C PHE A 264 13.86 -7.53 -30.41
N THR A 265 14.57 -7.85 -29.34
CA THR A 265 13.99 -8.27 -28.08
C THR A 265 14.49 -7.39 -26.94
N ALA A 266 13.64 -7.18 -25.95
CA ALA A 266 14.00 -6.51 -24.71
C ALA A 266 13.09 -7.00 -23.59
N ARG A 267 13.54 -6.84 -22.34
CA ARG A 267 12.67 -6.93 -21.19
C ARG A 267 12.22 -5.53 -20.80
N TYR A 268 10.97 -5.41 -20.36
CA TYR A 268 10.46 -4.16 -19.83
C TYR A 268 9.57 -4.40 -18.62
N LYS A 269 9.53 -3.42 -17.72
CA LYS A 269 8.60 -3.38 -16.59
C LYS A 269 8.00 -1.98 -16.54
N VAL A 270 6.69 -1.88 -16.72
CA VAL A 270 6.00 -0.59 -16.63
C VAL A 270 5.94 -0.20 -15.17
N ILE A 271 6.30 1.03 -14.85
CA ILE A 271 6.19 1.57 -13.49
C ILE A 271 4.97 2.48 -13.39
N HIS A 272 4.76 3.34 -14.40
CA HIS A 272 3.48 4.01 -14.64
C HIS A 272 3.41 4.65 -16.03
N GLY A 273 2.22 5.12 -16.39
CA GLY A 273 1.93 5.73 -17.69
C GLY A 273 1.56 4.71 -18.75
N LYS A 274 1.16 5.21 -19.92
CA LYS A 274 0.73 4.43 -21.08
C LYS A 274 1.49 4.93 -22.29
N ALA A 275 2.16 4.04 -23.02
CA ALA A 275 3.01 4.43 -24.13
C ALA A 275 2.81 3.54 -25.36
N ARG A 276 3.00 4.13 -26.53
CA ARG A 276 3.48 3.40 -27.70
C ARG A 276 4.99 3.40 -27.67
N LEU A 277 5.56 2.22 -27.65
CA LEU A 277 6.97 2.02 -27.91
C LEU A 277 7.21 1.94 -29.42
N SER A 278 8.15 2.75 -29.91
CA SER A 278 8.57 2.76 -31.31
C SER A 278 10.07 2.54 -31.41
N LEU A 279 10.47 1.78 -32.43
CA LEU A 279 11.87 1.51 -32.73
C LEU A 279 12.11 1.49 -34.24
N GLY A 280 13.36 1.75 -34.64
CA GLY A 280 13.72 1.82 -36.04
C GLY A 280 15.17 2.19 -36.25
N ALA A 281 15.46 2.62 -37.47
CA ALA A 281 16.81 2.93 -37.93
C ALA A 281 16.82 4.25 -38.72
N GLY A 282 17.83 5.08 -38.50
CA GLY A 282 17.92 6.43 -39.04
C GLY A 282 16.85 7.34 -38.44
N THR A 283 15.99 7.92 -39.29
CA THR A 283 14.83 8.73 -38.87
C THR A 283 13.50 8.03 -39.14
N THR A 284 13.53 6.79 -39.64
CA THR A 284 12.35 6.07 -40.10
C THR A 284 11.98 5.00 -39.10
N VAL A 285 10.72 5.01 -38.68
CA VAL A 285 10.15 3.96 -37.83
C VAL A 285 10.06 2.67 -38.63
N GLY A 286 10.78 1.63 -38.17
CA GLY A 286 10.87 0.35 -38.86
C GLY A 286 9.85 -0.68 -38.36
N ALA A 287 9.59 -0.71 -37.04
CA ALA A 287 8.56 -1.54 -36.43
C ALA A 287 7.29 -0.72 -36.18
N GLY A 288 6.10 -1.29 -36.44
CA GLY A 288 4.85 -0.67 -36.01
C GLY A 288 4.84 -0.46 -34.48
N PRO A 289 4.11 0.55 -33.97
CA PRO A 289 4.16 0.88 -32.54
C PRO A 289 3.69 -0.30 -31.70
N LEU A 290 4.56 -0.81 -30.82
CA LEU A 290 4.14 -1.74 -29.79
C LEU A 290 3.45 -0.94 -28.70
N THR A 291 2.16 -1.16 -28.49
CA THR A 291 1.49 -0.54 -27.35
C THR A 291 1.97 -1.24 -26.08
N VAL A 292 2.71 -0.51 -25.26
CA VAL A 292 3.16 -0.97 -23.96
C VAL A 292 2.10 -0.55 -22.97
N SER A 293 1.40 -1.53 -22.40
CA SER A 293 0.40 -1.35 -21.35
C SER A 293 0.43 -2.61 -20.51
N PRO A 294 0.79 -2.50 -19.24
CA PRO A 294 -0.26 -2.20 -18.27
C PRO A 294 0.15 -1.16 -17.21
N ARG A 295 -0.86 -0.51 -16.64
CA ARG A 295 -0.71 0.50 -15.60
C ARG A 295 -0.49 -0.22 -14.28
N VAL A 296 0.73 -0.22 -13.77
CA VAL A 296 0.99 -0.58 -12.37
C VAL A 296 0.25 0.45 -11.52
N VAL A 297 -0.78 -0.02 -10.85
CA VAL A 297 -1.66 0.79 -10.03
C VAL A 297 -1.30 0.50 -8.59
N TRP A 298 -0.53 1.39 -7.99
CA TRP A 298 -0.22 1.31 -6.57
C TRP A 298 -1.47 1.60 -5.75
N GLY A 299 -1.65 0.87 -4.66
CA GLY A 299 -2.81 0.99 -3.80
C GLY A 299 -4.10 0.34 -4.32
N THR A 300 -5.05 0.13 -3.42
CA THR A 300 -6.35 -0.48 -3.72
C THR A 300 -7.55 0.41 -3.36
N PRO A 301 -7.61 1.68 -3.81
CA PRO A 301 -8.75 2.53 -3.50
C PRO A 301 -10.04 1.91 -4.01
N GLY A 302 -11.07 1.94 -3.17
CA GLY A 302 -12.38 1.37 -3.37
C GLY A 302 -12.49 -0.12 -3.07
N GLY A 303 -11.45 -0.77 -2.55
CA GLY A 303 -11.42 -2.20 -2.29
C GLY A 303 -10.49 -2.61 -1.13
N PRO A 304 -10.41 -3.92 -0.83
CA PRO A 304 -9.55 -4.41 0.25
C PRO A 304 -8.08 -4.08 0.00
N ASN A 305 -7.41 -3.59 1.05
CA ASN A 305 -5.98 -3.30 1.05
C ASN A 305 -5.14 -4.48 0.56
N SER A 306 -4.17 -4.20 -0.30
CA SER A 306 -3.24 -5.21 -0.84
C SER A 306 -2.43 -5.90 0.27
N VAL A 307 -2.19 -5.19 1.37
CA VAL A 307 -1.50 -5.66 2.57
C VAL A 307 -2.43 -6.23 3.64
N LEU A 308 -3.70 -6.51 3.28
CA LEU A 308 -4.68 -7.04 4.22
C LEU A 308 -4.19 -8.34 4.84
N GLY A 309 -3.84 -8.28 6.12
CA GLY A 309 -3.37 -9.39 6.93
C GLY A 309 -4.48 -9.97 7.82
N PRO A 310 -4.21 -11.13 8.45
CA PRO A 310 -5.09 -11.63 9.50
C PRO A 310 -5.20 -10.59 10.63
N PRO A 311 -6.28 -10.61 11.42
CA PRO A 311 -6.38 -9.73 12.59
C PRO A 311 -5.30 -10.06 13.62
N GLU A 312 -4.99 -9.10 14.49
CA GLU A 312 -4.07 -9.34 15.59
C GLU A 312 -4.66 -10.29 16.62
N THR A 313 -3.82 -11.15 17.20
CA THR A 313 -4.24 -12.03 18.29
C THR A 313 -4.39 -11.20 19.57
N PRO A 314 -5.55 -11.28 20.26
CA PRO A 314 -5.75 -10.56 21.52
C PRO A 314 -4.71 -10.97 22.57
N THR A 315 -3.95 -9.99 23.04
CA THR A 315 -2.84 -10.13 23.99
C THR A 315 -3.07 -9.23 25.20
N LEU A 316 -2.95 -9.82 26.39
CA LEU A 316 -3.11 -9.12 27.66
C LEU A 316 -1.99 -8.08 27.86
N GLN A 317 -2.36 -6.82 27.97
CA GLN A 317 -1.45 -5.68 28.20
C GLN A 317 -1.27 -5.40 29.70
N SER A 318 -2.38 -5.39 30.45
CA SER A 318 -2.35 -5.25 31.91
C SER A 318 -3.48 -6.01 32.57
N PHE A 319 -3.28 -6.38 33.83
CA PHE A 319 -4.28 -6.99 34.68
C PHE A 319 -4.08 -6.53 36.12
N ASP A 320 -4.99 -5.67 36.57
CA ASP A 320 -4.85 -4.87 37.78
C ASP A 320 -6.02 -5.10 38.73
N GLN A 321 -5.70 -5.27 40.02
CA GLN A 321 -6.68 -5.18 41.10
C GLN A 321 -6.92 -3.70 41.42
N ILE A 322 -8.16 -3.24 41.34
CA ILE A 322 -8.56 -1.84 41.46
C ILE A 322 -9.36 -1.63 42.74
N GLY A 323 -9.06 -0.57 43.49
CA GLY A 323 -9.81 -0.17 44.69
C GLY A 323 -8.96 -0.10 45.97
N PRO A 324 -9.57 0.22 47.12
CA PRO A 324 -8.85 0.33 48.40
C PRO A 324 -8.31 -1.03 48.86
N GLN A 325 -7.53 -1.04 49.95
CA GLN A 325 -6.99 -2.27 50.56
C GLN A 325 -8.08 -3.34 50.76
N LEU A 326 -7.68 -4.61 50.77
CA LEU A 326 -8.54 -5.78 51.00
C LEU A 326 -9.35 -5.62 52.30
N ILE A 327 -10.63 -5.24 52.18
CA ILE A 327 -11.56 -5.08 53.31
C ILE A 327 -12.46 -6.34 53.38
N PRO A 328 -12.50 -7.06 54.52
CA PRO A 328 -13.42 -8.17 54.70
C PRO A 328 -14.88 -7.76 54.42
N GLY A 329 -15.56 -8.53 53.58
CA GLY A 329 -16.95 -8.33 53.18
C GLY A 329 -17.17 -7.32 52.05
N ALA A 330 -16.16 -6.57 51.62
CA ALA A 330 -16.26 -5.66 50.47
C ALA A 330 -15.84 -6.37 49.17
N SER A 331 -16.58 -6.14 48.08
CA SER A 331 -16.19 -6.63 46.75
C SER A 331 -14.89 -5.98 46.29
N GLN A 332 -14.08 -6.75 45.55
CA GLN A 332 -12.81 -6.31 45.02
C GLN A 332 -12.89 -6.19 43.50
N GLU A 333 -12.63 -5.00 42.95
CA GLU A 333 -12.66 -4.76 41.51
C GLU A 333 -11.35 -5.16 40.82
N PHE A 334 -11.48 -5.54 39.56
CA PHE A 334 -10.38 -5.89 38.66
C PHE A 334 -10.59 -5.27 37.29
N ALA A 335 -9.50 -4.86 36.65
CA ALA A 335 -9.51 -4.52 35.24
C ALA A 335 -8.44 -5.29 34.46
N ALA A 336 -8.77 -5.65 33.23
CA ALA A 336 -7.84 -6.22 32.26
C ALA A 336 -7.87 -5.36 31.00
N ALA A 337 -6.70 -5.05 30.46
CA ALA A 337 -6.54 -4.31 29.20
C ALA A 337 -5.88 -5.19 28.15
N PHE A 338 -6.35 -5.12 26.91
CA PHE A 338 -5.83 -5.89 25.78
C PHE A 338 -5.37 -4.97 24.65
N ASN A 339 -4.42 -5.43 23.83
CA ASN A 339 -4.00 -4.69 22.62
C ASN A 339 -5.16 -4.59 21.62
N GLU A 340 -5.95 -5.65 21.46
CA GLU A 340 -7.09 -5.72 20.55
C GLU A 340 -8.21 -6.64 21.08
N VAL A 341 -9.44 -6.41 20.63
CA VAL A 341 -10.64 -7.11 21.12
C VAL A 341 -11.56 -7.64 20.01
N SER A 342 -11.25 -7.38 18.74
CA SER A 342 -12.11 -7.76 17.61
C SER A 342 -12.27 -9.28 17.47
N MET A 343 -11.20 -10.02 17.70
CA MET A 343 -11.20 -11.48 17.75
C MET A 343 -11.45 -12.03 19.16
N MET A 344 -11.95 -11.25 20.13
CA MET A 344 -12.25 -11.82 21.45
C MET A 344 -13.60 -12.51 21.50
N GLY A 345 -13.61 -13.76 21.98
CA GLY A 345 -14.82 -14.49 22.31
C GLY A 345 -15.37 -14.16 23.71
N GLY A 346 -14.52 -13.66 24.60
CA GLY A 346 -14.89 -13.24 25.96
C GLY A 346 -13.72 -13.22 26.92
N VAL A 347 -13.92 -12.58 28.07
CA VAL A 347 -12.93 -12.50 29.16
C VAL A 347 -13.60 -12.94 30.46
N GLU A 348 -12.96 -13.87 31.17
CA GLU A 348 -13.43 -14.40 32.44
C GLU A 348 -12.35 -14.22 33.51
N LEU A 349 -12.77 -13.72 34.68
CA LEU A 349 -11.96 -13.75 35.88
C LEU A 349 -12.30 -15.02 36.65
N CYS A 350 -11.33 -15.94 36.73
CA CYS A 350 -11.44 -17.16 37.51
C CYS A 350 -10.82 -16.94 38.89
N TYR A 351 -11.56 -17.30 39.94
CA TYR A 351 -11.09 -17.17 41.31
C TYR A 351 -11.45 -18.35 42.19
N SER A 352 -10.64 -18.59 43.21
CA SER A 352 -10.90 -19.55 44.27
C SER A 352 -10.70 -18.89 45.62
N VAL A 353 -11.58 -19.23 46.57
CA VAL A 353 -11.59 -18.69 47.92
C VAL A 353 -11.28 -19.79 48.91
N GLN A 354 -10.39 -19.51 49.85
CA GLN A 354 -10.00 -20.44 50.88
C GLN A 354 -9.97 -19.78 52.26
N GLN A 355 -10.66 -20.36 53.24
CA GLN A 355 -10.54 -19.94 54.65
C GLN A 355 -9.23 -20.46 55.27
N ILE A 356 -8.48 -19.58 55.93
CA ILE A 356 -7.31 -19.91 56.74
C ILE A 356 -7.76 -20.04 58.21
N GLY A 357 -7.35 -21.12 58.89
CA GLY A 357 -7.46 -21.21 60.35
C GLY A 357 -8.56 -22.11 60.92
N LEU A 358 -9.38 -22.75 60.08
CA LEU A 358 -10.14 -23.96 60.49
C LEU A 358 -9.24 -25.17 60.24
N THR A 359 -9.09 -26.07 61.21
CA THR A 359 -8.09 -27.15 61.23
C THR A 359 -8.05 -27.95 59.91
N GLY A 360 -7.04 -27.71 59.07
CA GLY A 360 -6.85 -28.45 57.82
C GLY A 360 -5.71 -27.89 56.96
N PRO A 361 -5.13 -28.71 56.07
CA PRO A 361 -4.11 -28.28 55.11
C PRO A 361 -4.72 -27.33 54.06
N VAL A 362 -3.87 -26.45 53.53
CA VAL A 362 -4.21 -25.54 52.43
C VAL A 362 -4.29 -26.37 51.13
N PRO A 363 -5.44 -26.45 50.43
CA PRO A 363 -5.54 -27.17 49.16
C PRO A 363 -4.58 -26.58 48.12
N THR A 364 -3.99 -27.45 47.30
CA THR A 364 -3.20 -27.02 46.15
C THR A 364 -4.08 -26.33 45.11
N PRO A 365 -3.52 -25.51 44.19
CA PRO A 365 -4.31 -24.86 43.13
C PRO A 365 -5.19 -25.81 42.30
N ASP A 366 -4.78 -27.06 42.17
CA ASP A 366 -5.50 -28.10 41.41
C ASP A 366 -6.63 -28.77 42.22
N GLU A 367 -6.59 -28.66 43.55
CA GLU A 367 -7.60 -29.19 44.47
C GLU A 367 -8.66 -28.14 44.86
N ALA A 368 -8.47 -26.89 44.43
CA ALA A 368 -9.36 -25.78 44.72
C ALA A 368 -10.64 -25.81 43.87
N VAL A 369 -11.76 -25.42 44.48
CA VAL A 369 -12.99 -25.10 43.74
C VAL A 369 -12.82 -23.73 43.10
N TRP A 370 -12.94 -23.66 41.78
CA TRP A 370 -12.83 -22.44 41.00
C TRP A 370 -14.22 -21.93 40.61
N HIS A 371 -14.40 -20.62 40.74
CA HIS A 371 -15.54 -19.87 40.25
C HIS A 371 -15.08 -18.99 39.08
N SER A 372 -15.95 -18.71 38.12
CA SER A 372 -15.69 -17.73 37.05
C SER A 372 -16.74 -16.63 37.08
N VAL A 373 -16.31 -15.41 36.73
CA VAL A 373 -17.19 -14.28 36.49
C VAL A 373 -16.78 -13.61 35.19
N ALA A 374 -17.74 -13.34 34.31
CA ALA A 374 -17.49 -12.61 33.07
C ALA A 374 -17.02 -11.19 33.39
N MET A 375 -16.02 -10.72 32.65
CA MET A 375 -15.65 -9.31 32.64
C MET A 375 -16.42 -8.58 31.55
N ILE A 376 -16.84 -7.36 31.84
CA ILE A 376 -17.67 -6.54 30.96
C ILE A 376 -16.79 -5.44 30.36
N PRO A 377 -16.85 -5.19 29.04
CA PRO A 377 -16.09 -4.11 28.42
C PRO A 377 -16.56 -2.73 28.91
N ASP A 378 -15.61 -1.84 29.18
CA ASP A 378 -15.88 -0.43 29.47
C ASP A 378 -16.41 0.28 28.21
N ALA A 379 -17.27 1.28 28.40
CA ALA A 379 -17.87 2.09 27.34
C ALA A 379 -16.88 3.07 26.65
N SER A 380 -15.60 2.73 26.58
CA SER A 380 -14.61 3.46 25.80
C SER A 380 -14.81 3.22 24.29
N PRO A 381 -14.41 4.16 23.41
CA PRO A 381 -14.60 4.03 21.95
C PRO A 381 -14.08 2.70 21.37
N ASN A 382 -13.02 2.14 21.96
CA ASN A 382 -12.36 0.93 21.47
C ASN A 382 -12.66 -0.30 22.34
N GLN A 383 -13.41 -0.15 23.44
CA GLN A 383 -13.80 -1.21 24.38
C GLN A 383 -12.65 -2.15 24.85
N ARG A 384 -11.39 -1.67 24.84
CA ARG A 384 -10.19 -2.50 25.11
C ARG A 384 -9.95 -2.85 26.57
N THR A 385 -10.74 -2.30 27.48
CA THR A 385 -10.63 -2.55 28.93
C THR A 385 -11.87 -3.26 29.41
N PHE A 386 -11.69 -4.33 30.17
CA PHE A 386 -12.77 -5.11 30.77
C PHE A 386 -12.71 -4.99 32.28
N ARG A 387 -13.88 -4.94 32.93
CA ARG A 387 -14.02 -4.84 34.38
C ARG A 387 -14.94 -5.89 34.96
N THR A 388 -14.62 -6.31 36.17
CA THR A 388 -15.52 -7.12 37.01
C THR A 388 -15.16 -6.96 38.47
N ALA A 389 -15.91 -7.61 39.36
CA ALA A 389 -15.57 -7.69 40.76
C ALA A 389 -15.69 -9.12 41.30
N ILE A 390 -14.73 -9.51 42.13
CA ILE A 390 -14.88 -10.68 43.00
C ILE A 390 -15.75 -10.25 44.20
N PRO A 391 -16.81 -11.00 44.55
CA PRO A 391 -17.63 -10.70 45.72
C PRO A 391 -16.80 -10.63 47.01
N GLY A 392 -17.23 -9.84 47.98
CA GLY A 392 -16.54 -9.70 49.25
C GLY A 392 -16.41 -11.01 50.02
N GLN A 393 -15.22 -11.24 50.58
CA GLN A 393 -14.88 -12.45 51.32
C GLN A 393 -14.76 -12.18 52.81
N THR A 394 -15.01 -13.19 53.64
CA THR A 394 -14.88 -13.06 55.09
C THR A 394 -13.42 -12.89 55.52
N GLU A 395 -13.21 -12.44 56.75
CA GLU A 395 -11.88 -12.37 57.35
C GLU A 395 -11.16 -13.73 57.28
N ASN A 396 -9.83 -13.71 57.18
CA ASN A 396 -8.98 -14.90 57.01
C ASN A 396 -9.22 -15.69 55.72
N SER A 397 -9.66 -15.04 54.63
CA SER A 397 -9.76 -15.68 53.32
C SER A 397 -8.52 -15.40 52.45
N ILE A 398 -8.00 -16.42 51.76
CA ILE A 398 -7.10 -16.26 50.61
C ILE A 398 -7.93 -16.34 49.35
N VAL A 399 -7.79 -15.33 48.49
CA VAL A 399 -8.32 -15.38 47.12
C VAL A 399 -7.15 -15.60 46.16
N ARG A 400 -7.24 -16.66 45.37
CA ARG A 400 -6.35 -16.88 44.22
C ARG A 400 -7.15 -16.60 42.96
N TYR A 401 -6.55 -15.96 41.98
CA TYR A 401 -7.23 -15.62 40.75
C TYR A 401 -6.29 -15.72 39.55
N HIS A 402 -6.89 -15.93 38.38
CA HIS A 402 -6.25 -15.82 37.08
C HIS A 402 -7.29 -15.38 36.06
N LEU A 403 -6.81 -14.83 34.95
CA LEU A 403 -7.66 -14.44 33.84
C LEU A 403 -7.74 -15.60 32.85
N ILE A 404 -8.87 -15.74 32.17
CA ILE A 404 -8.99 -16.54 30.96
C ILE A 404 -9.61 -15.66 29.90
N TRP A 405 -9.05 -15.65 28.69
CA TRP A 405 -9.72 -15.06 27.54
C TRP A 405 -9.72 -16.02 26.37
N THR A 406 -10.76 -15.94 25.54
CA THR A 406 -10.86 -16.73 24.32
C THR A 406 -10.74 -15.85 23.11
N ASP A 407 -10.11 -16.39 22.07
CA ASP A 407 -10.22 -15.82 20.73
C ASP A 407 -11.41 -16.44 19.96
N THR A 408 -11.89 -15.76 18.93
CA THR A 408 -13.00 -16.19 18.07
C THR A 408 -12.67 -17.44 17.25
N ASN A 409 -11.40 -17.86 17.20
CA ASN A 409 -10.97 -19.10 16.59
C ASN A 409 -11.01 -20.28 17.59
N GLY A 410 -11.46 -20.05 18.82
CA GLY A 410 -11.59 -21.07 19.86
C GLY A 410 -10.30 -21.33 20.65
N GLY A 411 -9.26 -20.51 20.47
CA GLY A 411 -8.09 -20.49 21.34
C GLY A 411 -8.45 -19.97 22.72
N SER A 412 -7.91 -20.60 23.76
CA SER A 412 -8.10 -20.23 25.16
C SER A 412 -6.74 -19.89 25.77
N HIS A 413 -6.65 -18.72 26.39
CA HIS A 413 -5.44 -18.14 26.92
C HIS A 413 -5.63 -17.88 28.43
N ARG A 414 -4.58 -18.05 29.23
CA ARG A 414 -4.61 -17.97 30.69
C ARG A 414 -3.49 -17.10 31.26
#